data_AF-A0A352B429-F1
#
_entry.id   AF-A0A352B429-F1
#
_cell.length_a   1.000
_cell.length_b   1.000
_cell.length_c   1.000
_cell.angle_alpha   90.00
_cell.angle_beta   90.00
_cell.angle_gamma   90.00
#
_symmetry.space_group_name_H-M   'P 1'
#
loop_
_entity.id
_entity.type
_entity.pdbx_description
1 polymer ?
#
loop_
_entity_poly.entity_id
_entity_poly.type
_entity_poly.pdbx_seq_one_letter_code
_entity_poly.pdbx_strand_id
1 'polypeptide(L)'
;MAVRLPTYLGLLYQDLLRIKAGPADPLPPVLPVVLYNGEARWLAPLTLEELIDEVQGGVSQYRPRFRYLLLDEGHYEGRSAPERNLVAALFRLEHSRSPEEIRRVVEWLIRWLQPPQQNSLRRVFTVWIHRVLLPPRLPGQTVPEVHTLMEVDAILAERVKQ
;
A
#
# COMPACT_ATOMS: atom_id res chain seq x y z
N MET A 1 13.24 -4.50 -12.36
CA MET A 1 13.06 -3.41 -11.37
C MET A 1 14.11 -3.46 -10.25
N ALA A 2 14.53 -4.65 -9.78
CA ALA A 2 15.47 -4.80 -8.66
C ALA A 2 16.83 -4.07 -8.80
N VAL A 3 17.31 -3.81 -10.03
CA VAL A 3 18.55 -3.02 -10.27
C VAL A 3 18.39 -1.53 -9.92
N ARG A 4 17.18 -0.96 -10.07
CA ARG A 4 16.96 0.49 -9.87
C ARG A 4 16.95 0.90 -8.40
N LEU A 5 16.45 0.03 -7.53
CA LEU A 5 16.31 0.34 -6.09
C LEU A 5 17.65 0.55 -5.37
N PRO A 6 18.69 -0.28 -5.58
CA PRO A 6 20.04 0.01 -5.10
C PRO A 6 20.56 1.37 -5.56
N THR A 7 20.29 1.75 -6.81
CA THR A 7 20.69 3.06 -7.34
C THR A 7 20.01 4.19 -6.57
N TYR A 8 18.70 4.11 -6.36
CA TYR A 8 17.97 5.13 -5.60
C TYR A 8 18.41 5.20 -4.14
N LEU A 9 18.68 4.05 -3.51
CA LEU A 9 19.20 4.01 -2.16
C LEU A 9 20.59 4.66 -2.07
N GLY A 10 21.47 4.36 -3.03
CA GLY A 10 22.79 4.97 -3.12
C GLY A 10 22.72 6.48 -3.30
N LEU A 11 21.86 6.97 -4.19
CA LEU A 11 21.64 8.40 -4.40
C LEU A 11 21.09 9.11 -3.15
N LEU A 12 20.15 8.47 -2.45
CA LEU A 12 19.63 8.98 -1.17
C LEU A 12 20.74 9.11 -0.14
N TYR A 13 21.59 8.10 0.02
CA TYR A 13 22.70 8.16 0.96
C TYR A 13 23.76 9.19 0.56
N GLN A 14 24.06 9.34 -0.73
CA GLN A 14 24.93 10.42 -1.21
C GLN A 14 24.37 11.79 -0.86
N ASP A 15 23.06 12.00 -1.03
CA ASP A 15 22.42 13.27 -0.70
C ASP A 15 22.41 13.52 0.82
N LEU A 16 22.12 12.50 1.63
CA LEU A 16 22.16 12.60 3.09
C LEU A 16 23.56 12.93 3.61
N LEU A 17 24.60 12.34 3.03
CA LEU A 17 26.00 12.65 3.36
C LEU A 17 26.37 14.08 2.96
N ARG A 18 25.80 14.61 1.88
CA ARG A 18 26.01 15.99 1.45
C ARG A 18 25.32 16.99 2.38
N ILE A 19 24.10 16.69 2.83
CA ILE A 19 23.32 17.55 3.74
C ILE A 19 23.89 17.52 5.15
N LYS A 20 24.37 16.36 5.62
CA LYS A 20 25.04 16.22 6.92
C LYS A 20 26.50 16.66 6.81
N ALA A 21 26.77 17.94 7.07
CA ALA A 21 28.13 18.52 7.08
C ALA A 21 28.99 18.13 8.32
N GLY A 22 28.97 16.87 8.75
CA GLY A 22 29.71 16.39 9.92
C GLY A 22 30.09 14.91 9.82
N PRO A 23 31.28 14.51 10.30
CA PRO A 23 31.74 13.13 10.16
C PRO A 23 31.05 12.18 11.16
N ALA A 24 30.98 10.91 10.74
CA ALA A 24 30.93 9.69 11.58
C ALA A 24 29.58 9.07 11.99
N ASP A 25 28.42 9.67 11.72
CA ASP A 25 27.16 8.96 12.00
C ASP A 25 26.88 7.87 10.96
N PRO A 26 26.47 6.65 11.37
CA PRO A 26 26.03 5.63 10.44
C PRO A 26 24.83 6.12 9.60
N LEU A 27 24.76 5.66 8.36
CA LEU A 27 23.63 5.94 7.48
C LEU A 27 22.34 5.41 8.12
N PRO A 28 21.22 6.15 8.02
CA PRO A 28 19.96 5.71 8.61
C PRO A 28 19.47 4.42 7.92
N PRO A 29 18.82 3.51 8.65
CA PRO A 29 18.22 2.34 8.03
C PRO A 29 17.08 2.77 7.09
N VAL A 30 17.04 2.16 5.90
CA VAL A 30 15.99 2.37 4.91
C VAL A 30 15.37 1.03 4.58
N LEU A 31 14.03 0.96 4.59
CA LEU A 31 13.25 -0.18 4.10
C LEU A 31 12.80 0.12 2.67
N PRO A 32 13.39 -0.50 1.64
CA PRO A 32 12.93 -0.33 0.26
C PRO A 32 11.62 -1.11 0.09
N VAL A 33 10.55 -0.39 -0.28
CA VAL A 33 9.22 -0.98 -0.54
C VAL A 33 8.83 -0.72 -1.98
N VAL A 34 8.35 -1.75 -2.68
CA VAL A 34 7.71 -1.65 -3.98
C VAL A 34 6.23 -1.95 -3.78
N LEU A 35 5.39 -0.97 -4.07
CA LEU A 35 3.95 -1.16 -4.20
C LEU A 35 3.65 -1.49 -5.67
N TYR A 36 3.06 -2.65 -5.92
CA TYR A 36 2.76 -3.13 -7.26
C TYR A 36 1.27 -3.35 -7.44
N ASN A 37 0.70 -2.65 -8.42
CA ASN A 37 -0.72 -2.61 -8.75
C ASN A 37 -1.01 -3.11 -10.18
N GLY A 38 -0.11 -3.91 -10.77
CA GLY A 38 -0.28 -4.43 -12.12
C GLY A 38 -1.24 -5.61 -12.16
N GLU A 39 -1.92 -5.80 -13.30
CA GLU A 39 -2.89 -6.89 -13.49
C GLU A 39 -2.24 -8.28 -13.45
N ALA A 40 -1.04 -8.40 -14.02
CA ALA A 40 -0.27 -9.65 -14.02
C ALA A 40 0.49 -9.83 -12.72
N ARG A 41 0.68 -11.06 -12.27
CA ARG A 41 1.49 -11.36 -11.08
C ARG A 41 2.90 -10.79 -11.20
N TRP A 42 3.42 -10.28 -10.09
CA TRP A 42 4.82 -9.90 -10.04
C TRP A 42 5.72 -11.15 -10.11
N LEU A 43 6.46 -11.27 -11.20
CA LEU A 43 7.42 -12.37 -11.42
C LEU A 43 8.88 -11.91 -11.38
N ALA A 44 9.13 -10.62 -11.17
CA ALA A 44 10.49 -10.11 -11.18
C ALA A 44 11.22 -10.48 -9.86
N PRO A 45 12.52 -10.81 -9.93
CA PRO A 45 13.36 -11.06 -8.76
C PRO A 45 13.23 -10.04 -7.64
N LEU A 46 13.19 -10.52 -6.39
CA LEU A 46 13.11 -9.69 -5.19
C LEU A 46 14.49 -9.26 -4.66
N THR A 47 15.54 -9.87 -5.18
CA THR A 47 16.92 -9.53 -4.84
C THR A 47 17.75 -9.12 -6.06
N LEU A 48 18.90 -8.49 -5.80
CA LEU A 48 19.90 -8.11 -6.81
C LEU A 48 20.93 -9.22 -7.07
N GLU A 49 21.10 -10.15 -6.12
CA GLU A 49 21.42 -11.54 -6.48
C GLU A 49 20.26 -12.06 -7.39
N GLU A 50 20.02 -13.31 -7.75
CA GLU A 50 18.99 -13.68 -8.77
C GLU A 50 19.16 -13.06 -10.20
N LEU A 51 19.52 -11.77 -10.38
CA LEU A 51 19.75 -11.07 -11.65
C LEU A 51 21.20 -11.10 -12.14
N ILE A 52 22.14 -11.46 -11.27
CA ILE A 52 23.56 -11.57 -11.58
C ILE A 52 23.90 -13.04 -11.77
N ASP A 53 24.73 -13.41 -12.74
CA ASP A 53 25.14 -14.80 -12.91
C ASP A 53 25.86 -15.36 -11.67
N GLU A 54 25.73 -16.67 -11.45
CA GLU A 54 26.46 -17.34 -10.38
C GLU A 54 27.95 -17.39 -10.70
N VAL A 55 28.75 -16.76 -9.85
CA VAL A 55 30.21 -16.78 -9.96
C VAL A 55 30.78 -17.76 -8.94
N GLN A 56 31.58 -18.71 -9.41
CA GLN A 56 32.19 -19.74 -8.57
C GLN A 56 33.44 -19.22 -7.84
N GLY A 57 33.76 -19.85 -6.71
CA GLY A 57 34.98 -19.58 -5.94
C GLY A 57 34.94 -18.28 -5.13
N GLY A 58 36.11 -17.75 -4.81
CA GLY A 58 36.27 -16.61 -3.90
C GLY A 58 35.61 -15.30 -4.34
N VAL A 59 35.30 -15.15 -5.62
CA VAL A 59 34.67 -13.92 -6.15
C VAL A 59 33.19 -13.81 -5.77
N SER A 60 32.53 -14.94 -5.45
CA SER A 60 31.13 -15.00 -5.01
C SER A 60 30.80 -14.07 -3.83
N GLN A 61 31.77 -13.82 -2.94
CA GLN A 61 31.58 -12.98 -1.75
C GLN A 61 31.39 -11.49 -2.08
N TYR A 62 31.85 -11.03 -3.25
CA TYR A 62 31.74 -9.64 -3.69
C TYR A 62 30.48 -9.37 -4.50
N ARG A 63 29.62 -10.38 -4.70
CA ARG A 63 28.32 -10.19 -5.36
C ARG A 63 27.46 -9.24 -4.52
N PRO A 64 26.94 -8.14 -5.10
CA PRO A 64 26.20 -7.16 -4.35
C PRO A 64 24.92 -7.78 -3.82
N ARG A 65 24.65 -7.54 -2.52
CA ARG A 65 23.45 -8.04 -1.87
C ARG A 65 22.44 -6.95 -1.62
N PHE A 66 21.23 -7.11 -2.13
CA PHE A 66 20.15 -6.15 -1.96
C PHE A 66 18.80 -6.83 -2.10
N ARG A 67 17.90 -6.55 -1.16
CA ARG A 67 16.52 -7.05 -1.15
C ARG A 67 15.55 -5.90 -0.89
N TYR A 68 14.37 -5.98 -1.49
CA TYR A 68 13.27 -5.07 -1.22
C TYR A 68 12.02 -5.82 -0.78
N LEU A 69 11.13 -5.11 -0.09
CA LEU A 69 9.81 -5.60 0.26
C LEU A 69 8.86 -5.32 -0.90
N LEU A 70 8.28 -6.37 -1.49
CA LEU A 70 7.20 -6.23 -2.44
C LEU A 70 5.85 -6.29 -1.73
N LEU A 71 5.00 -5.31 -2.00
CA LEU A 71 3.59 -5.31 -1.68
C LEU A 71 2.82 -5.44 -3.01
N ASP A 72 2.43 -6.66 -3.34
CA ASP A 72 1.60 -6.95 -4.53
C ASP A 72 0.12 -6.80 -4.13
N GLU A 73 -0.52 -5.74 -4.60
CA GLU A 73 -1.91 -5.41 -4.26
C GLU A 73 -2.87 -6.47 -4.80
N GLY A 74 -2.66 -6.93 -6.05
CA GLY A 74 -3.51 -7.90 -6.73
C GLY A 74 -3.48 -9.30 -6.11
N HIS A 75 -2.53 -9.57 -5.22
CA HIS A 75 -2.38 -10.82 -4.49
C HIS A 75 -2.65 -10.67 -2.98
N TYR A 76 -3.25 -9.57 -2.53
CA TYR A 76 -3.58 -9.41 -1.11
C TYR A 76 -4.69 -10.39 -0.67
N GLU A 77 -4.31 -11.59 -0.21
CA GLU A 77 -5.26 -12.63 0.25
C GLU A 77 -5.92 -12.31 1.60
N GLY A 78 -5.71 -11.11 2.16
CA GLY A 78 -6.31 -10.70 3.43
C GLY A 78 -5.81 -11.48 4.65
N ARG A 79 -4.79 -12.33 4.49
CA ARG A 79 -4.24 -13.20 5.53
C ARG A 79 -3.13 -12.49 6.29
N SER A 80 -3.30 -12.39 7.61
CA SER A 80 -2.29 -12.00 8.60
C SER A 80 -1.97 -10.51 8.80
N ALA A 81 -2.74 -9.56 8.27
CA ALA A 81 -2.61 -8.18 8.74
C ALA A 81 -3.17 -8.04 10.17
N PRO A 82 -2.53 -7.24 11.04
CA PRO A 82 -3.07 -6.93 12.36
C PRO A 82 -4.52 -6.44 12.29
N GLU A 83 -5.29 -6.66 13.35
CA GLU A 83 -6.73 -6.34 13.40
C GLU A 83 -7.07 -4.89 13.06
N ARG A 84 -6.11 -3.95 13.15
CA ARG A 84 -6.29 -2.52 12.82
C ARG A 84 -5.25 -2.05 11.81
N ASN A 85 -5.32 -2.55 10.59
CA ASN A 85 -4.44 -2.12 9.50
C ASN A 85 -5.25 -1.39 8.41
N LEU A 86 -4.99 -0.08 8.27
CA LEU A 86 -5.69 0.77 7.29
C LEU A 86 -5.33 0.42 5.84
N VAL A 87 -4.10 -0.02 5.56
CA VAL A 87 -3.68 -0.47 4.22
C VAL A 87 -4.39 -1.76 3.86
N ALA A 88 -4.51 -2.68 4.81
CA ALA A 88 -5.30 -3.90 4.64
C ALA A 88 -6.78 -3.60 4.35
N ALA A 89 -7.37 -2.61 5.03
CA ALA A 89 -8.73 -2.18 4.77
C ALA A 89 -8.88 -1.56 3.37
N LEU A 90 -7.89 -0.75 2.94
CA LEU A 90 -7.86 -0.19 1.58
C LEU A 90 -7.86 -1.29 0.52
N PHE A 91 -6.94 -2.26 0.60
CA PHE A 91 -6.88 -3.37 -0.34
C PHE A 91 -8.16 -4.21 -0.33
N ARG A 92 -8.76 -4.44 0.85
CA ARG A 92 -10.06 -5.13 0.93
C ARG A 92 -11.14 -4.35 0.19
N LEU A 93 -11.24 -3.02 0.38
CA LEU A 93 -12.22 -2.19 -0.33
C LEU A 93 -12.02 -2.28 -1.85
N GLU A 94 -10.79 -2.19 -2.34
CA GLU A 94 -10.49 -2.26 -3.77
C GLU A 94 -10.87 -3.61 -4.39
N HIS A 95 -10.61 -4.71 -3.69
CA HIS A 95 -10.88 -6.07 -4.18
C HIS A 95 -12.31 -6.56 -3.88
N SER A 96 -13.05 -5.90 -3.00
CA SER A 96 -14.43 -6.27 -2.65
C SER A 96 -15.33 -6.26 -3.88
N ARG A 97 -16.05 -7.38 -4.05
CA ARG A 97 -16.99 -7.59 -5.16
C ARG A 97 -18.45 -7.41 -4.74
N SER A 98 -18.72 -7.34 -3.44
CA SER A 98 -20.07 -7.21 -2.90
C SER A 98 -20.26 -5.94 -2.06
N PRO A 99 -21.43 -5.28 -2.11
CA PRO A 99 -21.75 -4.15 -1.23
C PRO A 99 -21.63 -4.48 0.26
N GLU A 100 -21.93 -5.72 0.65
CA GLU A 100 -21.85 -6.21 2.03
C GLU A 100 -20.42 -6.25 2.55
N GLU A 101 -19.46 -6.70 1.73
CA GLU A 101 -18.04 -6.70 2.09
C GLU A 101 -17.51 -5.28 2.25
N ILE A 102 -17.87 -4.38 1.33
CA ILE A 102 -17.50 -2.96 1.42
C ILE A 102 -18.05 -2.37 2.72
N ARG A 103 -19.32 -2.64 3.01
CA ARG A 103 -19.99 -2.15 4.22
C ARG A 103 -19.27 -2.60 5.49
N ARG A 104 -18.94 -3.89 5.61
CA ARG A 104 -18.18 -4.43 6.76
C ARG A 104 -16.85 -3.71 6.96
N VAL A 105 -16.13 -3.41 5.87
CA VAL A 105 -14.85 -2.70 5.97
C VAL A 105 -15.06 -1.23 6.35
N VAL A 106 -16.10 -0.57 5.84
CA VAL A 106 -16.47 0.80 6.23
C VAL A 106 -16.82 0.86 7.72
N GLU A 107 -17.58 -0.09 8.26
CA GLU A 107 -17.88 -0.20 9.70
C GLU A 107 -16.59 -0.32 10.54
N TRP A 108 -15.59 -1.06 10.07
CA TRP A 108 -14.29 -1.14 10.73
C TRP A 108 -13.56 0.20 10.70
N LEU A 109 -13.53 0.88 9.54
CA LEU A 109 -12.91 2.19 9.39
C LEU A 109 -13.58 3.25 10.29
N ILE A 110 -14.91 3.23 10.40
CA ILE A 110 -15.67 4.09 11.31
C ILE A 110 -15.15 3.89 12.74
N ARG A 111 -15.02 2.64 13.21
CA ARG A 111 -14.54 2.34 14.56
C ARG A 111 -13.07 2.72 14.78
N TRP A 112 -12.20 2.49 13.80
CA TRP A 112 -10.76 2.73 13.94
C TRP A 112 -10.40 4.22 13.85
N LEU A 113 -11.17 5.00 13.08
CA LEU A 113 -10.93 6.42 12.83
C LEU A 113 -11.84 7.34 13.68
N GLN A 114 -12.39 6.83 14.79
CA GLN A 114 -13.07 7.65 15.80
C GLN A 114 -12.17 8.69 16.47
N PRO A 115 -10.92 8.37 16.88
CA PRO A 115 -10.09 9.31 17.62
C PRO A 115 -9.84 10.61 16.84
N PRO A 116 -9.85 11.78 17.49
CA PRO A 116 -9.75 13.08 16.81
C PRO A 116 -8.43 13.25 16.05
N GLN A 117 -7.35 12.58 16.47
CA GLN A 117 -6.07 12.57 15.77
C GLN A 117 -6.16 11.97 14.35
N GLN A 118 -7.20 11.16 14.10
CA GLN A 118 -7.43 10.48 12.84
C GLN A 118 -8.40 11.24 11.90
N ASN A 119 -8.80 12.48 12.25
CA ASN A 119 -9.77 13.26 11.48
C ASN A 119 -9.34 13.47 10.00
N SER A 120 -8.05 13.69 9.77
CA SER A 120 -7.50 13.83 8.41
C SER A 120 -7.66 12.53 7.61
N LEU A 121 -7.25 11.39 8.20
CA LEU A 121 -7.40 10.07 7.58
C LEU A 121 -8.86 9.71 7.34
N ARG A 122 -9.75 9.98 8.30
CA ARG A 122 -11.19 9.79 8.15
C ARG A 122 -11.72 10.53 6.93
N ARG A 123 -11.34 11.81 6.76
CA ARG A 123 -11.74 12.62 5.59
C ARG A 123 -11.20 12.06 4.28
N VAL A 124 -9.91 11.66 4.25
CA VAL A 124 -9.29 11.07 3.06
C VAL A 124 -10.01 9.79 2.64
N PHE A 125 -10.30 8.89 3.58
CA PHE A 125 -11.06 7.67 3.30
C PHE A 125 -12.48 7.99 2.80
N THR A 126 -13.21 8.92 3.42
CA THR A 126 -14.54 9.31 2.93
C THR A 126 -14.50 9.78 1.48
N VAL A 127 -13.59 10.71 1.17
CA VAL A 127 -13.48 11.30 -0.17
C VAL A 127 -13.06 10.24 -1.19
N TRP A 128 -12.10 9.38 -0.85
CA TRP A 128 -11.64 8.33 -1.75
C TRP A 128 -12.74 7.28 -2.02
N ILE A 129 -13.47 6.85 -0.99
CA ILE A 129 -14.58 5.90 -1.18
C ILE A 129 -15.66 6.52 -2.08
N HIS A 130 -16.05 7.77 -1.81
CA HIS A 130 -17.07 8.47 -2.58
C HIS A 130 -16.67 8.71 -4.04
N ARG A 131 -15.44 9.15 -4.29
CA ARG A 131 -15.00 9.62 -5.61
C ARG A 131 -14.30 8.57 -6.46
N VAL A 132 -13.75 7.53 -5.86
CA VAL A 132 -12.94 6.52 -6.55
C VAL A 132 -13.58 5.13 -6.45
N LEU A 133 -14.01 4.72 -5.25
CA LEU A 133 -14.49 3.36 -5.03
C LEU A 133 -15.91 3.11 -5.55
N LEU A 134 -16.84 4.04 -5.28
CA LEU A 134 -18.25 3.89 -5.61
C LEU A 134 -18.61 4.12 -7.09
N PRO A 135 -18.06 5.13 -7.81
CA PRO A 135 -18.54 5.44 -9.16
C PRO A 135 -18.41 4.31 -10.19
N PRO A 136 -17.29 3.56 -10.26
CA PRO A 136 -17.18 2.42 -11.17
C PRO A 136 -18.13 1.25 -10.83
N ARG A 137 -18.53 1.14 -9.55
CA ARG A 137 -19.41 0.08 -9.06
C ARG A 137 -20.90 0.41 -9.17
N LEU A 138 -21.22 1.68 -9.43
CA LEU A 138 -22.59 2.19 -9.54
C LEU A 138 -22.83 2.89 -10.89
N PRO A 139 -22.64 2.18 -12.02
CA PRO A 139 -22.83 2.80 -13.33
C PRO A 139 -24.28 3.29 -13.49
N GLY A 140 -24.44 4.57 -13.85
CA GLY A 140 -25.75 5.18 -14.13
C GLY A 140 -26.52 5.68 -12.91
N GLN A 141 -25.93 5.67 -11.70
CA GLN A 141 -26.59 6.18 -10.49
C GLN A 141 -25.83 7.37 -9.92
N THR A 142 -26.55 8.45 -9.62
CA THR A 142 -26.00 9.60 -8.89
C THR A 142 -25.76 9.21 -7.44
N VAL A 143 -24.49 9.06 -7.05
CA VAL A 143 -24.11 8.93 -5.65
C VAL A 143 -24.27 10.32 -5.01
N PRO A 144 -25.12 10.48 -3.98
CA PRO A 144 -25.29 11.77 -3.30
C PRO A 144 -23.94 12.22 -2.72
N GLU A 145 -23.78 13.53 -2.49
CA GLU A 145 -22.54 14.05 -1.92
C GLU A 145 -22.38 13.52 -0.48
N VAL A 146 -21.23 12.92 -0.18
CA VAL A 146 -20.95 12.30 1.11
C VAL A 146 -19.78 13.00 1.80
N HIS A 147 -19.99 13.36 3.07
CA HIS A 147 -19.01 14.06 3.90
C HIS A 147 -18.50 13.23 5.06
N THR A 148 -19.17 12.11 5.40
CA THR A 148 -18.76 11.21 6.47
C THR A 148 -18.76 9.73 6.09
N LEU A 149 -17.93 8.92 6.74
CA LEU A 149 -17.97 7.46 6.58
C LEU A 149 -19.31 6.85 7.04
N MET A 150 -20.04 7.51 7.95
CA MET A 150 -21.36 7.07 8.39
C MET A 150 -22.42 7.20 7.28
N GLU A 151 -22.38 8.29 6.52
CA GLU A 151 -23.21 8.47 5.32
C GLU A 151 -22.86 7.43 4.25
N VAL A 152 -21.57 7.08 4.08
CA VAL A 152 -21.17 5.98 3.20
C VAL A 152 -21.82 4.66 3.65
N ASP A 153 -21.77 4.33 4.94
CA ASP A 153 -22.42 3.12 5.47
C ASP A 153 -23.93 3.11 5.22
N ALA A 154 -24.60 4.25 5.43
CA ALA A 154 -26.05 4.37 5.21
C ALA A 154 -26.44 4.10 3.75
N ILE A 155 -25.69 4.64 2.77
CA ILE A 155 -25.92 4.40 1.34
C ILE A 155 -25.70 2.91 1.00
N LEU A 156 -24.67 2.29 1.56
CA LEU A 156 -24.42 0.85 1.37
C LEU A 156 -25.53 0.01 2.02
N ALA A 157 -26.04 0.42 3.18
CA ALA A 157 -27.09 -0.27 3.94
C ALA A 157 -28.42 -0.35 3.18
N GLU A 158 -28.82 0.73 2.50
CA GLU A 158 -30.04 0.75 1.70
C GLU A 158 -29.94 -0.19 0.50
N ARG A 159 -28.74 -0.35 -0.06
CA ARG A 159 -28.51 -1.15 -1.27
C ARG A 159 -28.40 -2.66 -1.02
N VAL A 160 -27.93 -3.07 0.15
CA VAL A 160 -27.92 -4.50 0.58
C VAL A 160 -29.35 -5.07 0.71
N LYS A 161 -30.37 -4.21 0.81
CA LYS A 161 -31.79 -4.63 0.94
C LYS A 161 -32.53 -4.77 -0.39
N GLN A 162 -31.93 -4.35 -1.51
CA GLN A 162 -32.50 -4.46 -2.86
C GLN A 162 -31.99 -5.73 -3.53
#